data_AF-A0A1Z5IFL6-F1
#
_entry.id   AF-A0A1Z5IFL6-F1
#
_cell.length_a   1.000
_cell.length_b   1.000
_cell.length_c   1.000
_cell.angle_alpha   90.00
_cell.angle_beta   90.00
_cell.angle_gamma   90.00
#
_symmetry.space_group_name_H-M   'P 1'
#
loop_
_entity.id
_entity.type
_entity.pdbx_description
1 polymer ?
#
loop_
_entity_poly.entity_id
_entity_poly.type
_entity_poly.pdbx_seq_one_letter_code
_entity_poly.pdbx_strand_id
1 'polypeptide(L)'
;MTLIKRVGKALAVIVVVLAVSGFAGHQYVNHVEKQRPVMTLAKYPKKVLFFYRDDCPDCQSIFHRIYWHNAISHNVIFINMNQPQNRHYIQKYQLTSVPTLIHCKQRYSGTNQQKIKQIVGD
;
A
#
# COMPACT_ATOMS: atom_id res chain seq x y z
N MET A 1 -8.77 37.48 27.27
CA MET A 1 -9.85 36.51 26.96
C MET A 1 -10.10 36.31 25.46
N THR A 2 -9.80 37.27 24.59
CA THR A 2 -9.98 37.19 23.13
C THR A 2 -8.92 36.33 22.41
N LEU A 3 -7.66 36.41 22.84
CA LEU A 3 -6.55 35.64 22.25
C LEU A 3 -6.71 34.12 22.47
N ILE A 4 -7.02 33.70 23.71
CA ILE A 4 -7.28 32.29 24.06
C ILE A 4 -8.44 31.72 23.24
N LYS A 5 -9.53 32.49 23.08
CA LYS A 5 -10.68 32.09 22.24
C LYS A 5 -10.31 31.99 20.75
N ARG A 6 -9.43 32.85 20.24
CA ARG A 6 -8.94 32.78 18.85
C ARG A 6 -8.02 31.57 18.62
N VAL A 7 -7.09 31.32 19.54
CA VAL A 7 -6.21 30.14 19.50
C VAL A 7 -7.01 28.85 19.59
N GLY A 8 -7.99 28.77 20.50
CA GLY A 8 -8.87 27.61 20.63
C GLY A 8 -9.67 27.32 19.35
N LYS A 9 -10.20 28.36 18.68
CA LYS A 9 -10.88 28.20 17.39
C LYS A 9 -9.92 27.72 16.29
N ALA A 10 -8.72 28.29 16.21
CA ALA A 10 -7.71 27.87 15.23
C ALA A 10 -7.31 26.40 15.42
N LEU A 11 -7.07 25.97 16.67
CA LEU A 11 -6.78 24.58 16.99
C LEU A 11 -7.93 23.65 16.61
N ALA A 12 -9.17 24.02 16.92
CA ALA A 12 -10.34 23.22 16.54
C ALA A 12 -10.44 23.06 15.01
N VAL A 13 -10.20 24.13 14.24
CA VAL A 13 -10.18 24.06 12.77
C VAL A 13 -9.07 23.13 12.27
N ILE A 14 -7.86 23.22 12.84
CA ILE A 14 -6.75 22.34 12.46
C ILE A 14 -7.10 20.88 12.73
N VAL A 15 -7.69 20.56 13.88
CA VAL A 15 -8.12 19.19 14.23
C VAL A 15 -9.16 18.67 13.23
N VAL A 16 -10.15 19.49 12.87
CA VAL A 16 -11.17 19.11 11.88
C VAL A 16 -10.53 18.85 10.51
N VAL A 17 -9.63 19.73 10.06
CA VAL A 17 -8.92 19.56 8.79
C VAL A 17 -8.11 18.26 8.79
N LEU A 18 -7.34 17.99 9.84
CA LEU A 18 -6.56 16.75 9.95
C LEU A 18 -7.46 15.50 9.94
N ALA A 19 -8.59 15.53 10.63
CA ALA A 19 -9.55 14.43 10.64
C ALA A 19 -10.15 14.16 9.24
N VAL A 20 -10.59 15.22 8.55
CA VAL A 20 -11.15 15.12 7.20
C VAL A 20 -10.10 14.61 6.22
N SER A 21 -8.87 15.15 6.28
CA SER A 21 -7.76 14.68 5.44
C SER A 21 -7.42 13.22 5.69
N GLY A 22 -7.37 12.78 6.96
CA GLY A 22 -7.14 11.38 7.32
C GLY A 22 -8.22 10.45 6.78
N PHE A 23 -9.50 10.83 6.92
CA PHE A 23 -10.62 10.06 6.40
C PHE A 23 -10.60 9.97 4.86
N ALA A 24 -10.42 11.10 4.19
CA ALA A 24 -10.34 11.16 2.73
C ALA A 24 -9.16 10.33 2.20
N GLY A 25 -8.00 10.41 2.85
CA GLY A 25 -6.84 9.58 2.53
C GLY A 25 -7.13 8.09 2.68
N HIS A 26 -7.77 7.67 3.76
CA HIS A 26 -8.14 6.26 3.96
C HIS A 26 -9.10 5.77 2.86
N GLN A 27 -10.13 6.55 2.53
CA GLN A 27 -11.08 6.24 1.45
C GLN A 27 -10.39 6.15 0.09
N TYR A 28 -9.48 7.08 -0.20
CA TYR A 28 -8.72 7.07 -1.45
C TYR A 28 -7.87 5.81 -1.60
N VAL A 29 -7.15 5.41 -0.54
CA VAL A 29 -6.35 4.18 -0.58
C VAL A 29 -7.22 2.93 -0.75
N ASN A 30 -8.39 2.86 -0.10
CA ASN A 30 -9.36 1.78 -0.31
C ASN A 30 -9.84 1.71 -1.78
N HIS A 31 -10.02 2.87 -2.41
CA HIS A 31 -10.37 2.94 -3.82
C HIS A 31 -9.23 2.42 -4.70
N VAL A 32 -7.99 2.85 -4.44
CA VAL A 32 -6.80 2.41 -5.19
C VAL A 32 -6.56 0.92 -5.03
N GLU A 33 -6.77 0.35 -3.84
CA GLU A 33 -6.64 -1.10 -3.61
C GLU A 33 -7.47 -1.92 -4.59
N LYS A 34 -8.72 -1.48 -4.84
CA LYS A 34 -9.67 -2.13 -5.74
C LYS A 34 -9.37 -1.88 -7.22
N GLN A 35 -8.42 -1.01 -7.54
CA GLN A 35 -7.98 -0.86 -8.92
C GLN A 35 -7.23 -2.11 -9.37
N ARG A 36 -7.48 -2.50 -10.62
CA ARG A 36 -6.95 -3.73 -11.23
C ARG A 36 -6.15 -3.41 -12.50
N PRO A 37 -5.14 -2.53 -12.46
CA PRO A 37 -4.35 -2.24 -13.65
C PRO A 37 -3.58 -3.48 -14.14
N VAL A 38 -3.41 -3.57 -15.46
CA VAL A 38 -2.50 -4.55 -16.06
C VAL A 38 -1.07 -4.05 -15.87
N MET A 39 -0.22 -4.87 -15.25
CA MET A 39 1.16 -4.49 -14.92
C MET A 39 2.17 -5.18 -15.83
N THR A 40 3.15 -4.43 -16.33
CA THR A 40 4.28 -4.95 -17.13
C THR A 40 5.60 -4.75 -16.39
N LEU A 41 6.17 -5.84 -15.83
CA LEU A 41 7.36 -5.75 -14.97
C LEU A 41 8.68 -5.50 -15.69
N ALA A 42 8.73 -5.66 -17.02
CA ALA A 42 9.94 -5.37 -17.81
C ALA A 42 10.43 -3.91 -17.63
N LYS A 43 9.55 -3.00 -17.20
CA LYS A 43 9.87 -1.59 -16.95
C LYS A 43 10.46 -1.32 -15.55
N TYR A 44 10.50 -2.31 -14.65
CA TYR A 44 10.79 -2.08 -13.22
C TYR A 44 11.70 -3.13 -12.57
N PRO A 45 12.92 -3.37 -13.08
CA PRO A 45 13.76 -4.50 -12.67
C PRO A 45 14.29 -4.45 -11.22
N LYS A 46 14.27 -3.27 -10.57
CA LYS A 46 14.83 -3.05 -9.22
C LYS A 46 13.80 -2.69 -8.15
N LYS A 47 12.51 -2.76 -8.46
CA LYS A 47 11.44 -2.40 -7.51
C LYS A 47 10.96 -3.63 -6.75
N VAL A 48 10.43 -3.38 -5.55
CA VAL A 48 9.75 -4.38 -4.74
C VAL A 48 8.42 -4.69 -5.42
N LEU A 49 8.15 -5.97 -5.65
CA LEU A 49 6.91 -6.45 -6.22
C LEU A 49 5.97 -6.84 -5.10
N PHE A 50 4.82 -6.20 -5.00
CA PHE A 50 3.78 -6.54 -4.03
C PHE A 50 2.59 -7.17 -4.74
N PHE A 51 2.50 -8.49 -4.63
CA PHE A 51 1.39 -9.29 -5.16
C PHE A 51 0.30 -9.38 -4.10
N TYR A 52 -0.90 -8.92 -4.46
CA TYR A 52 -2.03 -8.83 -3.53
C TYR A 52 -3.35 -9.16 -4.24
N ARG A 53 -4.42 -9.28 -3.47
CA ARG A 53 -5.79 -9.38 -3.94
C ARG A 53 -6.65 -8.38 -3.16
N ASP A 54 -7.65 -7.79 -3.81
CA ASP A 54 -8.57 -6.83 -3.20
C ASP A 54 -9.71 -7.50 -2.39
N ASP A 55 -9.86 -8.82 -2.52
CA ASP A 55 -10.79 -9.67 -1.78
C ASP A 55 -10.07 -10.61 -0.78
N CYS A 56 -8.93 -10.16 -0.27
CA CYS A 56 -8.05 -10.91 0.65
C CYS A 56 -7.86 -10.11 1.95
N PRO A 57 -8.38 -10.58 3.11
CA PRO A 57 -8.30 -9.84 4.37
C PRO A 57 -6.86 -9.57 4.83
N ASP A 58 -5.96 -10.53 4.66
CA ASP A 58 -4.53 -10.35 4.98
C ASP A 58 -3.90 -9.26 4.11
N CYS A 59 -4.28 -9.21 2.82
CA CYS A 59 -3.81 -8.20 1.88
C CYS A 59 -4.32 -6.81 2.27
N GLN A 60 -5.62 -6.69 2.55
CA GLN A 60 -6.27 -5.46 3.02
C GLN A 60 -5.61 -4.94 4.31
N SER A 61 -5.25 -5.83 5.24
CA SER A 61 -4.65 -5.46 6.52
C SER A 61 -3.28 -4.77 6.41
N ILE A 62 -2.54 -4.99 5.30
CA ILE A 62 -1.21 -4.42 5.09
C ILE A 62 -1.14 -3.41 3.94
N PHE A 63 -2.19 -3.30 3.12
CA PHE A 63 -2.19 -2.50 1.89
C PHE A 63 -1.91 -1.02 2.16
N HIS A 64 -2.63 -0.38 3.10
CA HIS A 64 -2.43 1.06 3.40
C HIS A 64 -1.01 1.39 3.80
N ARG A 65 -0.39 0.54 4.62
CA ARG A 65 0.97 0.79 5.08
C ARG A 65 1.95 0.75 3.90
N ILE A 66 1.85 -0.28 3.06
CA ILE A 66 2.73 -0.41 1.89
C ILE A 66 2.45 0.71 0.88
N TYR A 67 1.19 1.13 0.73
CA TYR A 67 0.81 2.27 -0.11
C TYR A 67 1.45 3.57 0.36
N TRP A 68 1.29 3.93 1.63
CA TRP A 68 1.86 5.15 2.18
C TRP A 68 3.39 5.13 2.19
N HIS A 69 4.00 3.97 2.42
CA HIS A 69 5.44 3.78 2.22
C HIS A 69 5.84 4.14 0.79
N ASN A 70 5.17 3.54 -0.20
CA ASN A 70 5.47 3.78 -1.60
C ASN A 70 5.14 5.20 -2.07
N ALA A 71 4.17 5.88 -1.47
CA ALA A 71 3.89 7.29 -1.75
C ALA A 71 5.10 8.19 -1.41
N ILE A 72 5.99 7.74 -0.52
CA ILE A 72 7.24 8.42 -0.16
C ILE A 72 8.41 7.83 -0.96
N SER A 73 8.62 6.52 -0.90
CA SER A 73 9.81 5.83 -1.43
C SER A 73 9.77 5.54 -2.93
N HIS A 74 8.57 5.50 -3.53
CA HIS A 74 8.32 5.19 -4.94
C HIS A 74 8.93 3.85 -5.43
N ASN A 75 9.19 2.91 -4.52
CA ASN A 75 9.96 1.69 -4.79
C ASN A 75 9.13 0.39 -4.86
N VAL A 76 7.81 0.45 -4.68
CA VAL A 76 6.89 -0.70 -4.71
C VAL A 76 6.02 -0.67 -5.98
N ILE A 77 5.88 -1.82 -6.63
CA ILE A 77 4.91 -2.06 -7.69
C ILE A 77 3.79 -2.93 -7.14
N PHE A 78 2.56 -2.41 -7.18
CA PHE A 78 1.34 -3.07 -6.74
C PHE A 78 0.77 -3.91 -7.87
N ILE A 79 0.62 -5.22 -7.64
CA ILE A 79 0.18 -6.16 -8.67
C ILE A 79 -1.03 -6.91 -8.13
N ASN A 80 -2.22 -6.44 -8.55
CA ASN A 80 -3.47 -7.05 -8.17
C ASN A 80 -3.68 -8.36 -8.95
N MET A 81 -3.77 -9.49 -8.24
CA MET A 81 -3.92 -10.83 -8.80
C MET A 81 -5.38 -11.20 -9.12
N ASN A 82 -6.35 -10.36 -8.72
CA ASN A 82 -7.73 -10.45 -9.22
C ASN A 82 -7.81 -10.04 -10.70
N GLN A 83 -6.85 -9.28 -11.23
CA GLN A 83 -6.75 -8.97 -12.66
C GLN A 83 -6.23 -10.20 -13.45
N PRO A 84 -7.02 -10.83 -14.34
CA PRO A 84 -6.61 -12.04 -15.03
C PRO A 84 -5.32 -11.90 -15.84
N GLN A 85 -5.08 -10.74 -16.46
CA GLN A 85 -3.86 -10.46 -17.23
C GLN A 85 -2.61 -10.46 -16.36
N ASN A 86 -2.71 -10.22 -15.04
CA ASN A 86 -1.55 -10.31 -14.13
C ASN A 86 -1.28 -11.76 -13.68
N ARG A 87 -2.19 -12.71 -13.90
CA ARG A 87 -2.05 -14.09 -13.38
C ARG A 87 -0.90 -14.89 -14.00
N HIS A 88 -0.39 -14.49 -15.17
CA HIS A 88 0.84 -15.08 -15.72
C HIS A 88 2.04 -14.96 -14.75
N TYR A 89 2.01 -13.99 -13.81
CA TYR A 89 3.02 -13.86 -12.78
C TYR A 89 3.02 -15.00 -11.75
N ILE A 90 1.94 -15.78 -11.63
CA ILE A 90 1.89 -16.96 -10.75
C ILE A 90 2.97 -17.95 -11.12
N GLN A 91 3.04 -18.33 -12.40
CA GLN A 91 4.05 -19.27 -12.90
C GLN A 91 5.44 -18.61 -12.92
N LYS A 92 5.54 -17.37 -13.41
CA LYS A 92 6.82 -16.65 -13.53
C LYS A 92 7.54 -16.48 -12.20
N TYR A 93 6.81 -16.20 -11.13
CA TYR A 93 7.36 -16.00 -9.79
C TYR A 93 7.09 -17.16 -8.85
N GLN A 94 6.51 -18.28 -9.31
CA GLN A 94 6.15 -19.43 -8.46
C GLN A 94 5.38 -18.97 -7.21
N LEU A 95 4.32 -18.16 -7.41
CA LEU A 95 3.51 -17.63 -6.32
C LEU A 95 2.60 -18.73 -5.78
N THR A 96 2.68 -18.98 -4.48
CA THR A 96 1.82 -19.96 -3.78
C THR A 96 0.71 -19.30 -2.97
N SER A 97 0.88 -18.03 -2.59
CA SER A 97 -0.09 -17.27 -1.82
C SER A 97 0.05 -15.75 -2.04
N VAL A 98 -0.97 -15.01 -1.60
CA VAL A 98 -0.93 -13.56 -1.40
C VAL A 98 -1.32 -13.26 0.06
N PRO A 99 -0.85 -12.17 0.68
CA PRO A 99 0.11 -11.21 0.13
C PRO A 99 1.52 -11.79 0.02
N THR A 100 2.22 -11.44 -1.06
CA THR A 100 3.63 -11.80 -1.27
C THR A 100 4.43 -10.61 -1.76
N LEU A 101 5.57 -10.35 -1.11
CA LEU A 101 6.55 -9.35 -1.51
C LEU A 101 7.81 -10.03 -2.06
N ILE A 102 8.32 -9.52 -3.18
CA ILE A 102 9.55 -10.01 -3.81
C ILE A 102 10.46 -8.83 -4.13
N HIS A 103 11.70 -8.88 -3.68
CA HIS A 103 12.73 -7.91 -4.02
C HIS A 103 14.06 -8.64 -4.25
N CYS A 104 14.57 -8.60 -5.48
CA CYS A 104 15.73 -9.39 -5.90
C CYS A 104 15.57 -10.89 -5.53
N LYS A 105 16.39 -11.40 -4.59
CA LYS A 105 16.33 -12.79 -4.10
C LYS A 105 15.47 -12.95 -2.84
N GLN A 106 15.06 -11.85 -2.22
CA GLN A 106 14.25 -11.88 -1.01
C GLN A 106 12.78 -12.08 -1.37
N ARG A 107 12.11 -12.93 -0.59
CA ARG A 107 10.68 -13.20 -0.69
C ARG A 107 10.10 -13.28 0.70
N TYR A 108 8.92 -12.71 0.87
CA TYR A 108 8.11 -12.91 2.06
C TYR A 108 6.63 -13.01 1.70
N SER A 109 5.95 -13.99 2.27
CA SER A 109 4.50 -14.14 2.17
C SER A 109 3.90 -14.06 3.57
N GLY A 110 2.89 -13.21 3.73
CA GLY A 110 2.22 -12.96 5.01
C GLY A 110 2.23 -11.50 5.45
N THR A 111 1.83 -11.26 6.71
CA THR A 111 1.47 -9.93 7.24
C THR A 111 2.40 -9.40 8.34
N ASN A 112 3.51 -10.10 8.63
CA ASN A 112 4.46 -9.66 9.66
C ASN A 112 5.15 -8.36 9.25
N GLN A 113 4.92 -7.31 10.04
CA GLN A 113 5.35 -5.96 9.74
C GLN A 113 6.88 -5.80 9.68
N GLN A 114 7.62 -6.48 10.56
CA GLN A 114 9.09 -6.38 10.56
C GLN A 114 9.69 -6.99 9.30
N LYS A 115 9.18 -8.15 8.86
CA LYS A 115 9.61 -8.79 7.61
C LYS A 115 9.24 -7.98 6.38
N ILE A 116 8.06 -7.34 6.38
CA ILE A 116 7.66 -6.43 5.31
C ILE A 116 8.66 -5.27 5.22
N LYS A 117 8.95 -4.58 6.34
CA LYS A 117 9.92 -3.47 6.40
C LYS A 117 11.29 -3.83 5.85
N GLN A 118 11.81 -5.00 6.23
CA GLN A 118 13.10 -5.50 5.72
C GLN A 118 13.13 -5.62 4.20
N ILE A 119 12.00 -5.95 3.56
CA ILE A 119 11.92 -6.10 2.10
C ILE A 119 11.62 -4.77 1.41
N VAL A 120 10.71 -3.95 1.97
CA VAL A 120 10.31 -2.68 1.34
C VAL A 120 11.35 -1.57 1.54
N GLY A 121 12.31 -1.76 2.43
CA GLY A 121 13.37 -0.79 2.71
C GLY A 121 12.84 0.39 3.52
N ASP A 122 12.64 0.15 4.82
CA ASP A 122 12.44 1.14 5.88
C ASP A 122 13.70 1.24 6.76
#